data_AF-A0A223D4T2-F1
#
_entry.id   AF-A0A223D4T2-F1
#
_cell.length_a   1.000
_cell.length_b   1.000
_cell.length_c   1.000
_cell.angle_alpha   90.00
_cell.angle_beta   90.00
_cell.angle_gamma   90.00
#
_symmetry.space_group_name_H-M   'P 1'
#
loop_
_entity.id
_entity.type
_entity.pdbx_description
1 polymer ?
#
loop_
_entity_poly.entity_id
_entity_poly.type
_entity_poly.pdbx_seq_one_letter_code
_entity_poly.pdbx_strand_id
1 'polypeptide(L)'
;MLTIRTDKTTYRPHETVLITLLLQNEGAEAREYHFATAQRFDVTAEREGQTLWQWSHDRLFAQMLSTLIIQPGDSRMFKAEWKQTDFNGRQVARGPIKLCGWIVGTEERAETQIELVGRNEPVV
;
A
#
# COMPACT_ATOMS: atom_id res chain seq x y z
N MET A 1 9.64 -11.51 2.43
CA MET A 1 8.47 -11.51 1.56
C MET A 1 7.53 -10.40 1.99
N LEU A 2 7.17 -9.53 1.05
CA LEU A 2 6.11 -8.55 1.24
C LEU A 2 4.76 -9.13 0.86
N THR A 3 3.74 -8.83 1.65
CA THR A 3 2.33 -9.05 1.28
C THR A 3 1.56 -7.75 1.45
N ILE A 4 0.52 -7.57 0.64
CA ILE A 4 -0.41 -6.44 0.75
C ILE A 4 -1.82 -6.97 0.91
N ARG A 5 -2.57 -6.39 1.85
CA ARG A 5 -3.95 -6.75 2.13
C ARG A 5 -4.76 -5.51 2.44
N THR A 6 -6.06 -5.64 2.29
CA THR A 6 -7.04 -4.64 2.67
C THR A 6 -8.01 -5.20 3.70
N ASP A 7 -8.72 -4.35 4.43
CA ASP A 7 -9.71 -4.77 5.42
C ASP A 7 -10.96 -5.41 4.79
N LYS A 8 -11.27 -5.03 3.55
CA LYS A 8 -12.32 -5.61 2.69
C LYS A 8 -11.81 -5.80 1.26
N THR A 9 -12.51 -6.59 0.47
CA THR A 9 -12.25 -6.73 -0.98
C THR A 9 -13.15 -5.83 -1.83
N THR A 10 -14.21 -5.28 -1.25
CA THR A 10 -15.22 -4.48 -1.96
C THR A 10 -15.58 -3.25 -1.14
N TYR A 11 -15.70 -2.09 -1.78
CA TYR A 11 -15.94 -0.80 -1.12
C TYR A 11 -16.96 0.07 -1.85
N ARG A 12 -17.91 0.63 -1.11
CA ARG A 12 -18.80 1.69 -1.57
C ARG A 12 -18.06 3.02 -1.64
N PRO A 13 -18.60 4.01 -2.38
CA PRO A 13 -18.00 5.33 -2.45
C PRO A 13 -17.86 5.94 -1.06
N HIS A 14 -16.76 6.65 -0.83
CA HIS A 14 -16.39 7.26 0.45
C HIS A 14 -16.03 6.32 1.60
N GLU A 15 -16.09 4.99 1.42
CA GLU A 15 -15.45 4.09 2.38
C GLU A 15 -13.92 4.26 2.30
N THR A 16 -13.26 4.28 3.45
CA THR A 16 -11.79 4.32 3.46
C THR A 16 -11.27 2.90 3.24
N VAL A 17 -10.40 2.73 2.27
CA VAL A 17 -9.65 1.48 2.05
C VAL A 17 -8.49 1.47 3.04
N LEU A 18 -8.49 0.52 3.98
CA LEU A 18 -7.41 0.36 4.95
C LEU A 18 -6.42 -0.66 4.41
N ILE A 19 -5.25 -0.19 4.01
CA ILE A 19 -4.22 -0.98 3.33
C ILE A 19 -3.14 -1.35 4.34
N THR A 20 -2.82 -2.63 4.42
CA THR A 20 -1.74 -3.17 5.27
C THR A 20 -0.70 -3.83 4.40
N LEU A 21 0.56 -3.42 4.56
CA LEU A 21 1.72 -4.10 3.99
C LEU A 21 2.43 -4.85 5.12
N LEU A 22 2.67 -6.13 4.95
CA LEU A 22 3.40 -6.96 5.90
C LEU A 22 4.68 -7.46 5.25
N LEU A 23 5.81 -6.93 5.71
CA LEU A 23 7.15 -7.36 5.31
C LEU A 23 7.65 -8.39 6.33
N GLN A 24 7.71 -9.65 5.92
CA GLN A 24 8.13 -10.75 6.78
C GLN A 24 9.53 -11.25 6.39
N ASN A 25 10.35 -11.55 7.38
CA ASN A 25 11.60 -12.28 7.17
C ASN A 25 11.37 -13.78 7.37
N GLU A 26 11.26 -14.50 6.25
CA GLU A 26 11.09 -15.96 6.23
C GLU A 26 12.43 -16.71 6.15
N GLY A 27 13.55 -15.98 6.11
CA GLY A 27 14.89 -16.55 6.11
C GLY A 27 15.36 -16.94 7.50
N ALA A 28 16.46 -17.68 7.54
CA ALA A 28 17.13 -18.09 8.79
C ALA A 28 18.04 -17.00 9.39
N GLU A 29 18.36 -15.95 8.62
CA GLU A 29 19.24 -14.86 9.03
C GLU A 29 18.49 -13.53 9.11
N ALA A 30 18.98 -12.60 9.93
CA ALA A 30 18.43 -11.25 9.99
C ALA A 30 18.53 -10.54 8.64
N ARG A 31 17.48 -9.80 8.26
CA ARG A 31 17.45 -8.98 7.04
C ARG A 31 17.54 -7.51 7.39
N GLU A 32 18.43 -6.81 6.72
CA GLU A 32 18.61 -5.36 6.84
C GLU A 32 18.04 -4.64 5.62
N TYR A 33 17.35 -3.54 5.89
CA TYR A 33 16.76 -2.66 4.88
C TYR A 33 17.27 -1.24 5.13
N HIS A 34 17.97 -0.67 4.16
CA HIS A 34 18.56 0.67 4.27
C HIS A 34 17.70 1.69 3.53
N PHE A 35 17.45 2.83 4.17
CA PHE A 35 16.60 3.88 3.64
C PHE A 35 17.36 5.21 3.63
N ALA A 36 17.27 5.91 2.51
CA ALA A 36 17.89 7.23 2.34
C ALA A 36 17.07 8.37 2.97
N THR A 37 15.78 8.13 3.18
CA THR A 37 14.83 9.10 3.75
C THR A 37 13.97 8.44 4.83
N ALA A 38 13.13 9.23 5.50
CA ALA A 38 12.13 8.73 6.43
C ALA A 38 11.03 7.88 5.75
N GLN A 39 10.93 7.86 4.42
CA GLN A 39 9.97 7.03 3.69
C GLN A 39 10.42 5.56 3.71
N ARG A 40 9.55 4.68 4.22
CA ARG A 40 9.81 3.22 4.28
C ARG A 40 9.12 2.43 3.19
N PHE A 41 7.94 2.87 2.80
CA PHE A 41 7.07 2.17 1.88
C PHE A 41 6.30 3.18 1.04
N ASP A 42 5.61 2.67 0.03
CA ASP A 42 4.63 3.43 -0.72
C ASP A 42 3.57 2.48 -1.31
N VAL A 43 2.46 3.06 -1.76
CA VAL A 43 1.35 2.33 -2.34
C VAL A 43 0.73 3.15 -3.47
N THR A 44 0.41 2.51 -4.59
CA THR A 44 -0.39 3.08 -5.67
C THR A 44 -1.75 2.40 -5.76
N ALA A 45 -2.75 3.17 -6.19
CA ALA A 45 -3.99 2.66 -6.71
C ALA A 45 -4.00 2.86 -8.23
N GLU A 46 -4.15 1.78 -8.97
CA GLU A 46 -4.00 1.74 -10.42
C GLU A 46 -5.24 1.15 -11.11
N ARG A 47 -5.54 1.67 -12.29
CA ARG A 47 -6.54 1.10 -13.21
C ARG A 47 -5.99 1.14 -14.62
N GLU A 48 -6.00 0.00 -15.31
CA GLU A 48 -5.57 -0.11 -16.71
C GLU A 48 -4.16 0.47 -16.96
N GLY A 49 -3.25 0.32 -16.00
CA GLY A 49 -1.88 0.84 -16.06
C GLY A 49 -1.75 2.33 -15.73
N GLN A 50 -2.84 3.04 -15.45
CA GLN A 50 -2.83 4.41 -14.96
C GLN A 50 -2.83 4.45 -13.43
N THR A 51 -1.86 5.14 -12.84
CA THR A 51 -1.88 5.50 -11.42
C THR A 51 -2.92 6.59 -11.18
N LEU A 52 -3.91 6.31 -10.33
CA LEU A 52 -4.96 7.24 -9.94
C LEU A 52 -4.62 7.96 -8.62
N TRP A 53 -3.90 7.27 -7.76
CA TRP A 53 -3.48 7.75 -6.45
C TRP A 53 -2.16 7.10 -6.03
N GLN A 54 -1.37 7.82 -5.24
CA GLN A 54 -0.14 7.32 -4.64
C GLN A 54 -0.02 7.87 -3.22
N TRP A 55 0.26 6.99 -2.25
CA TRP A 55 0.27 7.33 -0.83
C TRP A 55 1.28 8.42 -0.48
N SER A 56 2.42 8.46 -1.16
CA SER A 56 3.47 9.45 -0.94
C SER A 56 3.23 10.82 -1.60
N HIS A 57 2.24 10.95 -2.49
CA HIS A 57 2.11 12.13 -3.36
C HIS A 57 1.97 13.46 -2.60
N ASP A 58 1.24 13.46 -1.49
CA ASP A 58 0.98 14.63 -0.66
C ASP A 58 1.83 14.65 0.63
N ARG A 59 2.91 13.86 0.66
CA ARG A 59 3.75 13.67 1.85
C ARG A 59 5.17 14.16 1.63
N LEU A 60 5.73 14.79 2.65
CA LEU A 60 7.14 15.16 2.71
C LEU A 60 7.89 14.20 3.64
N PHE A 61 9.09 13.79 3.23
CA PHE A 61 9.93 12.87 3.98
C PHE A 61 11.28 13.53 4.27
N ALA A 62 11.69 13.50 5.54
CA ALA A 62 13.00 14.00 5.95
C ALA A 62 14.13 13.17 5.32
N GLN A 63 15.23 13.83 4.97
CA GLN A 63 16.46 13.19 4.49
C GLN A 63 17.23 12.62 5.69
N MET A 64 17.03 11.35 5.97
CA MET A 64 17.63 10.67 7.13
C MET A 64 17.97 9.23 6.77
N LEU A 65 19.27 8.92 6.77
CA LEU A 65 19.75 7.55 6.63
C LEU A 65 19.33 6.72 7.84
N SER A 66 18.80 5.53 7.59
CA SER A 66 18.42 4.62 8.66
C SER A 66 18.29 3.18 8.18
N THR A 67 18.45 2.24 9.11
CA THR A 67 18.37 0.81 8.85
C THR A 67 17.22 0.21 9.64
N LEU A 68 16.41 -0.63 8.99
CA LEU A 68 15.43 -1.50 9.63
C LEU A 68 15.97 -2.93 9.61
N ILE A 69 16.04 -3.56 10.79
CA ILE A 69 16.44 -4.96 10.93
C ILE A 69 15.21 -5.78 11.27
N ILE A 70 14.98 -6.86 10.53
CA ILE A 70 13.92 -7.85 10.76
C ILE A 70 14.57 -9.19 11.07
N GLN A 71 14.36 -9.70 12.28
CA GLN A 71 14.90 -10.99 12.72
C GLN A 71 14.22 -12.17 11.99
N PRO A 72 14.83 -13.37 11.97
CA PRO A 72 14.19 -14.57 11.46
C PRO A 72 12.80 -14.80 12.09
N GLY A 73 11.78 -15.01 11.26
CA GLY A 73 10.40 -15.20 11.71
C GLY A 73 9.62 -13.93 12.09
N ASP A 74 10.31 -12.79 12.27
CA ASP A 74 9.68 -11.51 12.57
C ASP A 74 9.07 -10.87 11.32
N SER A 75 8.17 -9.91 11.56
CA SER A 75 7.59 -9.06 10.53
C SER A 75 7.55 -7.59 10.92
N ARG A 76 7.38 -6.75 9.91
CA ARG A 76 7.14 -5.32 10.04
C ARG A 76 5.89 -4.97 9.25
N MET A 77 4.99 -4.25 9.91
CA MET A 77 3.71 -3.84 9.36
C MET A 77 3.74 -2.34 9.03
N PHE A 78 3.27 -2.00 7.84
CA PHE A 78 3.05 -0.63 7.40
C PHE A 78 1.57 -0.45 7.03
N LYS A 79 1.03 0.75 7.25
CA LYS A 79 -0.37 1.07 7.03
C LYS A 79 -0.53 2.28 6.12
N ALA A 80 -1.43 2.16 5.15
CA ALA A 80 -1.89 3.25 4.30
C ALA A 80 -3.41 3.32 4.33
N GLU A 81 -3.92 4.52 4.10
CA GLU A 81 -5.36 4.78 4.01
C GLU A 81 -5.62 5.50 2.70
N TRP A 82 -6.66 5.05 1.98
CA TRP A 82 -7.07 5.68 0.75
C TRP A 82 -8.58 5.95 0.76
N LYS A 83 -8.97 7.20 0.56
CA LYS A 83 -10.37 7.64 0.55
C LYS A 83 -11.06 7.48 -0.81
N GLN A 84 -10.51 6.62 -1.67
CA GLN A 84 -10.96 6.42 -3.04
C GLN A 84 -10.93 7.70 -3.88
N THR A 85 -9.99 8.60 -3.62
CA THR A 85 -9.82 9.85 -4.38
C THR A 85 -8.61 9.81 -5.29
N ASP A 86 -8.74 10.40 -6.47
CA ASP A 86 -7.61 10.63 -7.37
C ASP A 86 -6.70 11.78 -6.89
N PHE A 87 -5.65 12.08 -7.66
CA PHE A 87 -4.74 13.20 -7.39
C PHE A 87 -5.40 14.59 -7.36
N ASN A 88 -6.60 14.74 -7.93
CA ASN A 88 -7.37 16.00 -7.90
C ASN A 88 -8.42 16.01 -6.76
N GLY A 89 -8.41 15.00 -5.88
CA GLY A 89 -9.39 14.86 -4.80
C GLY A 89 -10.77 14.39 -5.26
N ARG A 90 -10.94 13.96 -6.51
CA ARG A 90 -12.22 13.47 -7.04
C ARG A 90 -12.39 11.99 -6.72
N GLN A 91 -13.61 11.58 -6.37
CA GLN A 91 -13.91 10.16 -6.16
C GLN A 91 -13.65 9.35 -7.42
N VAL A 92 -12.92 8.25 -7.27
CA VAL A 92 -12.64 7.30 -8.35
C VAL A 92 -13.93 6.55 -8.69
N ALA A 93 -14.17 6.37 -9.99
CA ALA A 93 -15.34 5.64 -10.46
C ALA A 93 -15.30 4.17 -10.04
N ARG A 94 -16.49 3.55 -9.91
CA ARG A 94 -16.65 2.11 -9.67
C ARG A 94 -15.84 1.25 -10.65
N GLY A 95 -15.57 0.00 -10.27
CA GLY A 95 -14.80 -0.97 -11.04
C GLY A 95 -13.57 -1.46 -10.28
N PRO A 96 -12.83 -2.41 -10.87
CA PRO A 96 -11.64 -2.97 -10.25
C PRO A 96 -10.55 -1.92 -10.10
N ILE A 97 -9.80 -2.04 -9.01
CA ILE A 97 -8.61 -1.27 -8.71
C ILE A 97 -7.51 -2.22 -8.26
N LYS A 98 -6.34 -2.11 -8.88
CA LYS A 98 -5.14 -2.78 -8.44
C LYS A 98 -4.40 -1.90 -7.44
N LEU A 99 -4.10 -2.42 -6.26
CA LEU A 99 -3.25 -1.79 -5.28
C LEU A 99 -1.86 -2.41 -5.36
N CYS A 100 -0.84 -1.61 -5.62
CA CYS A 100 0.55 -2.07 -5.65
C CYS A 100 1.31 -1.41 -4.50
N GLY A 101 1.93 -2.21 -3.64
CA GLY A 101 2.72 -1.74 -2.50
C GLY A 101 4.18 -2.19 -2.60
N TRP A 102 5.10 -1.37 -2.10
CA TRP A 102 6.52 -1.70 -2.10
C TRP A 102 7.29 -1.10 -0.93
N ILE A 103 8.45 -1.67 -0.65
CA ILE A 103 9.42 -1.15 0.32
C ILE A 103 10.48 -0.35 -0.43
N VAL A 104 10.62 0.93 -0.07
CA VAL A 104 11.48 1.88 -0.79
C VAL A 104 12.94 1.42 -0.74
N GLY A 105 13.62 1.51 -1.87
CA GLY A 105 15.03 1.12 -1.99
C GLY A 105 15.28 -0.39 -2.10
N THR A 106 14.24 -1.20 -2.30
CA THR A 106 14.35 -2.66 -2.44
C THR A 106 13.49 -3.22 -3.58
N GLU A 107 13.64 -4.51 -3.84
CA GLU A 107 12.81 -5.28 -4.77
C GLU A 107 11.52 -5.83 -4.14
N GLU A 108 11.30 -5.64 -2.83
CA GLU A 108 10.11 -6.15 -2.15
C GLU A 108 8.86 -5.39 -2.62
N ARG A 109 8.00 -6.11 -3.34
CA ARG A 109 6.76 -5.60 -3.94
C ARG A 109 5.66 -6.64 -3.80
N ALA A 110 4.42 -6.16 -3.67
CA ALA A 110 3.23 -6.99 -3.65
C ALA A 110 2.06 -6.23 -4.24
N GLU A 111 1.07 -6.94 -4.74
CA GLU A 111 -0.16 -6.36 -5.24
C GLU A 111 -1.39 -7.11 -4.76
N THR A 112 -2.51 -6.41 -4.75
CA THR A 112 -3.83 -6.99 -4.51
C THR A 112 -4.87 -6.23 -5.33
N GLN A 113 -6.06 -6.81 -5.49
CA GLN A 113 -7.15 -6.18 -6.22
C GLN A 113 -8.34 -5.98 -5.28
N ILE A 114 -8.99 -4.83 -5.40
CA ILE A 114 -10.27 -4.53 -4.76
C ILE A 114 -11.29 -4.11 -5.81
N GLU A 115 -12.56 -4.17 -5.44
CA GLU A 115 -13.67 -3.66 -6.25
C GLU A 115 -14.26 -2.41 -5.61
N LEU A 116 -14.36 -1.32 -6.38
CA LEU A 116 -15.16 -0.16 -5.98
C LEU A 116 -16.56 -0.34 -6.56
N VAL A 117 -17.59 -0.38 -5.71
CA VAL A 117 -18.97 -0.66 -6.11
C VAL A 117 -19.87 0.57 -6.08
N GLY A 118 -21.04 0.45 -6.70
CA GLY A 118 -22.11 1.45 -6.56
C GLY A 118 -22.71 1.45 -5.14
N ARG A 119 -23.37 2.57 -4.79
CA ARG A 119 -23.98 2.76 -3.45
C ARG A 119 -25.02 1.67 -3.09
N ASN A 120 -25.67 1.06 -4.08
CA ASN A 120 -26.77 0.11 -3.92
C ASN A 120 -26.37 -1.36 -4.12
N GLU A 121 -25.08 -1.66 -4.31
CA GLU A 121 -24.62 -3.05 -4.50
C GLU A 121 -24.29 -3.71 -3.13
N PRO A 122 -24.54 -5.01 -2.97
CA PRO A 122 -24.13 -5.74 -1.77
C PRO A 122 -22.60 -5.78 -1.68
N VAL A 123 -22.06 -5.44 -0.51
CA VAL A 123 -20.65 -5.60 -0.18
C VAL A 123 -20.53 -6.93 0.54
N VAL A 124 -19.73 -7.85 0.00
CA VAL A 124 -19.48 -9.19 0.53
C VAL A 124 -18.24 -9.16 1.42
#